data_AF-A0A383AHJ0-F1
#
_entry.id   AF-A0A383AHJ0-F1
#
_cell.length_a   1.000
_cell.length_b   1.000
_cell.length_c   1.000
_cell.angle_alpha   90.00
_cell.angle_beta   90.00
_cell.angle_gamma   90.00
#
_symmetry.space_group_name_H-M   'P 1'
#
loop_
_entity.id
_entity.type
_entity.pdbx_description
1 polymer ?
#
loop_
_entity_poly.entity_id
_entity_poly.type
_entity_poly.pdbx_seq_one_letter_code
_entity_poly.pdbx_strand_id
1 'polypeptide(L)'
;MKRILLIALAPLLIAPLMLNAQGFGGALTVSGENVIIGETGNGLLPGTVYVYSRTGSAWQEVAQLTAADSDGAPDGFGQGLASDGETLLIGSPNRFDGPGAVFVFAKNGSGAWSQVGRFSANDGMEGDGFGAALAISGDVALISATGANDGAGAVYAFSLSGDGSWGQVGKASGSDAASGDNFGATVAFDGSVALVGAP
;
A
#
# COMPACT_ATOMS: atom_id res chain seq x y z
N MET A 1 52.65 3.00 -1.59
CA MET A 1 51.51 3.42 -2.45
C MET A 1 50.22 3.11 -1.70
N LYS A 2 49.59 4.10 -1.08
CA LYS A 2 48.30 3.92 -0.39
C LYS A 2 47.19 4.04 -1.43
N ARG A 3 46.46 2.96 -1.67
CA ARG A 3 45.27 2.95 -2.54
C ARG A 3 44.15 3.67 -1.77
N ILE A 4 43.73 4.83 -2.28
CA ILE A 4 42.52 5.52 -1.83
C ILE A 4 41.34 4.75 -2.42
N LEU A 5 40.54 4.12 -1.56
CA LEU A 5 39.28 3.51 -1.93
C LEU A 5 38.28 4.65 -2.17
N LEU A 6 37.97 4.93 -3.43
CA LEU A 6 36.88 5.82 -3.80
C LEU A 6 35.58 5.06 -3.52
N ILE A 7 34.94 5.33 -2.39
CA ILE A 7 33.57 4.87 -2.14
C ILE A 7 32.69 5.70 -3.07
N ALA A 8 32.18 5.08 -4.13
CA ALA A 8 31.16 5.68 -4.97
C ALA A 8 29.93 5.92 -4.07
N LEU A 9 29.63 7.20 -3.82
CA LEU A 9 28.36 7.61 -3.23
C LEU A 9 27.27 7.12 -4.18
N ALA A 10 26.53 6.07 -3.78
CA ALA A 10 25.29 5.73 -4.48
C ALA A 10 24.37 6.96 -4.39
N PRO A 11 23.76 7.42 -5.50
CA PRO A 11 22.86 8.55 -5.46
C PRO A 11 21.67 8.19 -4.57
N LEU A 12 21.54 8.95 -3.48
CA LEU A 12 20.47 8.81 -2.51
C LEU A 12 19.15 9.19 -3.18
N LEU A 13 18.08 8.46 -2.85
CA LEU A 13 16.74 8.94 -3.09
C LEU A 13 16.49 10.15 -2.18
N ILE A 14 16.22 11.32 -2.75
CA ILE A 14 15.97 12.54 -1.98
C ILE A 14 14.45 12.69 -1.88
N ALA A 15 13.94 12.72 -0.65
CA ALA A 15 12.54 13.06 -0.38
C ALA A 15 12.18 14.39 -1.06
N PRO A 16 10.92 14.60 -1.47
CA PRO A 16 10.52 15.88 -2.04
C PRO A 16 10.90 17.00 -1.07
N LEU A 17 11.43 18.10 -1.61
CA LEU A 17 11.83 19.30 -0.84
C LEU A 17 10.57 20.01 -0.31
N MET A 18 9.86 19.38 0.61
CA MET A 18 8.71 19.95 1.30
C MET A 18 8.95 19.87 2.80
N LEU A 19 8.84 21.03 3.45
CA LEU A 19 9.19 21.29 4.85
C LEU A 19 8.38 20.46 5.88
N ASN A 20 7.53 19.52 5.42
CA ASN A 20 6.54 18.78 6.21
C ASN A 20 6.42 17.28 5.85
N ALA A 21 7.43 16.68 5.19
CA ALA A 21 7.44 15.25 4.80
C ALA A 21 7.60 14.28 6.00
N GLN A 22 6.71 14.37 7.00
CA GLN A 22 6.77 13.63 8.27
C GLN A 22 6.39 12.14 8.13
N GLY A 23 5.80 11.74 6.99
CA GLY A 23 5.37 10.36 6.72
C GLY A 23 6.06 9.70 5.52
N PHE A 24 6.98 10.40 4.82
CA PHE A 24 7.61 9.87 3.61
C PHE A 24 8.48 8.65 3.94
N GLY A 25 8.31 7.57 3.19
CA GLY A 25 9.01 6.31 3.45
C GLY A 25 8.32 5.42 4.49
N GLY A 26 7.11 5.78 4.94
CA GLY A 26 6.32 4.93 5.85
C GLY A 26 5.94 3.57 5.24
N ALA A 27 5.88 3.51 3.91
CA ALA A 27 5.77 2.28 3.14
C ALA A 27 6.58 2.39 1.85
N LEU A 28 7.03 1.25 1.32
CA LEU A 28 7.67 1.17 0.02
C LEU A 28 7.29 -0.12 -0.72
N THR A 29 7.23 -0.06 -2.04
CA THR A 29 7.18 -1.25 -2.90
C THR A 29 7.95 -1.00 -4.20
N VAL A 30 8.21 -2.08 -4.96
CA VAL A 30 8.88 -2.01 -6.26
C VAL A 30 7.92 -2.54 -7.33
N SER A 31 7.81 -1.82 -8.44
CA SER A 31 6.98 -2.23 -9.58
C SER A 31 7.77 -2.06 -10.87
N GLY A 32 8.39 -3.15 -11.33
CA GLY A 32 9.37 -3.12 -12.41
C GLY A 32 10.59 -2.27 -12.02
N GLU A 33 10.86 -1.21 -12.80
CA GLU A 33 11.98 -0.28 -12.54
C GLU A 33 11.63 0.87 -11.59
N ASN A 34 10.36 0.95 -11.16
CA ASN A 34 9.88 2.03 -10.31
C ASN A 34 9.96 1.66 -8.83
N VAL A 35 10.46 2.58 -8.02
CA VAL A 35 10.32 2.57 -6.56
C VAL A 35 9.12 3.42 -6.20
N ILE A 36 8.21 2.87 -5.41
CA ILE A 36 6.95 3.49 -5.03
C ILE A 36 6.96 3.69 -3.53
N ILE A 37 6.72 4.91 -3.06
CA ILE A 37 6.89 5.29 -1.65
C ILE A 37 5.65 6.01 -1.15
N GLY A 38 5.16 5.57 0.00
CA GLY A 38 4.08 6.22 0.72
C GLY A 38 4.59 7.38 1.57
N GLU A 39 3.91 8.51 1.49
CA GLU A 39 3.85 9.54 2.51
C GLU A 39 2.43 9.56 3.05
N THR A 40 2.20 8.80 4.11
CA THR A 40 0.85 8.44 4.61
C THR A 40 0.06 9.58 5.23
N GLY A 41 0.50 10.82 5.03
CA GLY A 41 0.04 12.02 5.72
C GLY A 41 0.64 12.15 7.12
N ASN A 42 0.76 13.39 7.61
CA ASN A 42 1.22 13.71 8.96
C ASN A 42 0.05 13.78 9.97
N GLY A 43 -1.06 13.08 9.69
CA GLY A 43 -2.30 13.13 10.47
C GLY A 43 -3.16 14.38 10.24
N LEU A 44 -2.75 15.32 9.38
CA LEU A 44 -3.49 16.55 9.07
C LEU A 44 -3.94 16.65 7.61
N LEU A 45 -3.37 15.81 6.74
CA LEU A 45 -3.61 15.79 5.30
C LEU A 45 -3.76 14.35 4.82
N PRO A 46 -4.46 14.13 3.68
CA PRO A 46 -4.48 12.83 3.01
C PRO A 46 -3.06 12.43 2.62
N GLY A 47 -2.86 11.13 2.49
CA GLY A 47 -1.56 10.62 2.06
C GLY A 47 -1.30 10.81 0.57
N THR A 48 -0.03 10.82 0.21
CA THR A 48 0.47 10.89 -1.18
C THR A 48 1.41 9.73 -1.42
N VAL A 49 1.34 9.12 -2.59
CA VAL A 49 2.29 8.08 -3.02
C VAL A 49 3.16 8.61 -4.15
N TYR A 50 4.47 8.52 -3.98
CA TYR A 50 5.45 8.99 -4.94
C TYR A 50 6.00 7.83 -5.76
N VAL A 51 6.13 8.05 -7.06
CA VAL A 51 6.74 7.09 -7.98
C VAL A 51 8.07 7.65 -8.44
N TYR A 52 9.13 6.89 -8.21
CA TYR A 52 10.48 7.23 -8.64
C TYR A 52 10.97 6.25 -9.69
N SER A 53 11.59 6.77 -10.74
CA SER A 53 12.28 6.00 -11.77
C SER A 53 13.74 6.38 -11.81
N ARG A 54 14.58 5.46 -12.29
CA ARG A 54 16.02 5.70 -12.39
C ARG A 54 16.38 6.22 -13.79
N THR A 55 16.99 7.40 -13.84
CA THR A 55 17.52 8.00 -15.08
C THR A 55 19.04 8.09 -14.98
N GLY A 56 19.73 7.16 -15.66
CA GLY A 56 21.17 7.01 -15.53
C GLY A 56 21.55 6.53 -14.12
N SER A 57 22.38 7.30 -13.40
CA SER A 57 22.70 6.97 -12.01
C SER A 57 21.62 7.45 -11.03
N ALA A 58 20.89 8.52 -11.33
CA ALA A 58 20.03 9.24 -10.38
C ALA A 58 18.59 8.70 -10.34
N TRP A 59 17.93 8.83 -9.19
CA TRP A 59 16.50 8.64 -9.03
C TRP A 59 15.77 9.97 -9.23
N GLN A 60 14.65 9.95 -9.95
CA GLN A 60 13.81 11.11 -10.18
C GLN A 60 12.35 10.75 -9.87
N GLU A 61 11.66 11.67 -9.21
CA GLU A 61 10.20 11.57 -9.03
C GLU A 61 9.55 11.78 -10.40
N VAL A 62 8.74 10.81 -10.83
CA VAL A 62 8.06 10.83 -12.12
C VAL A 62 6.55 10.95 -11.98
N ALA A 63 5.99 10.69 -10.80
CA ALA A 63 4.58 10.90 -10.51
C ALA A 63 4.30 11.03 -9.01
N GLN A 64 3.18 11.67 -8.71
CA GLN A 64 2.51 11.67 -7.41
C GLN A 64 1.10 11.09 -7.62
N LEU A 65 0.71 10.16 -6.76
CA LEU A 65 -0.57 9.48 -6.78
C LEU A 65 -1.35 9.86 -5.53
N THR A 66 -2.62 10.18 -5.72
CA THR A 66 -3.58 10.50 -4.65
C THR A 66 -4.89 9.77 -4.94
N ALA A 67 -5.71 9.56 -3.90
CA ALA A 67 -7.05 9.05 -4.07
C ALA A 67 -7.92 10.06 -4.85
N ALA A 68 -8.58 9.61 -5.92
CA ALA A 68 -9.42 10.47 -6.77
C ALA A 68 -10.65 11.04 -6.02
N ASP A 69 -11.08 10.38 -4.95
CA ASP A 69 -12.20 10.76 -4.09
C ASP A 69 -11.74 11.40 -2.76
N SER A 70 -10.47 11.82 -2.68
CA SER A 70 -9.95 12.52 -1.51
C SER A 70 -10.72 13.82 -1.27
N ASP A 71 -11.20 14.01 -0.05
CA ASP A 71 -11.87 15.21 0.43
C ASP A 71 -10.92 16.17 1.18
N GLY A 72 -9.62 15.83 1.24
CA GLY A 72 -8.61 16.57 1.98
C GLY A 72 -8.50 16.22 3.46
N ALA A 73 -9.29 15.27 3.97
CA ALA A 73 -9.12 14.73 5.32
C ALA A 73 -7.98 13.70 5.37
N PRO A 74 -7.34 13.50 6.54
CA PRO A 74 -6.35 12.44 6.70
C PRO A 74 -7.01 11.06 6.54
N ASP A 75 -6.49 10.26 5.63
CA ASP A 75 -7.07 8.98 5.21
C ASP A 75 -6.08 7.81 5.24
N GLY A 76 -4.80 8.10 5.54
CA GLY A 76 -3.73 7.11 5.54
C GLY A 76 -3.37 6.57 4.15
N PHE A 77 -3.75 7.25 3.06
CA PHE A 77 -3.45 6.81 1.70
C PHE A 77 -1.94 6.57 1.53
N GLY A 78 -1.56 5.41 1.00
CA GLY A 78 -0.15 5.03 0.87
C GLY A 78 0.42 4.28 2.06
N GLN A 79 -0.38 3.96 3.09
CA GLN A 79 0.10 3.17 4.24
C GLN A 79 0.30 1.71 3.88
N GLY A 80 -0.61 1.12 3.11
CA GLY A 80 -0.41 -0.16 2.45
C GLY A 80 0.05 0.04 1.02
N LEU A 81 1.09 -0.67 0.58
CA LEU A 81 1.54 -0.68 -0.81
C LEU A 81 1.86 -2.11 -1.27
N ALA A 82 1.30 -2.53 -2.40
CA ALA A 82 1.64 -3.80 -3.04
C ALA A 82 1.55 -3.70 -4.56
N SER A 83 2.47 -4.33 -5.29
CA SER A 83 2.42 -4.37 -6.76
C SER A 83 2.86 -5.71 -7.30
N ASP A 84 2.24 -6.15 -8.38
CA ASP A 84 2.64 -7.31 -9.18
C ASP A 84 3.38 -6.91 -10.49
N GLY A 85 3.64 -5.61 -10.68
CA GLY A 85 4.27 -5.04 -11.87
C GLY A 85 3.31 -4.29 -12.80
N GLU A 86 2.07 -4.75 -12.90
CA GLU A 86 1.02 -4.17 -13.76
C GLU A 86 -0.03 -3.41 -12.94
N THR A 87 -0.37 -3.97 -11.78
CA THR A 87 -1.29 -3.43 -10.79
C THR A 87 -0.50 -2.91 -9.60
N LEU A 88 -0.93 -1.75 -9.09
CA LEU A 88 -0.49 -1.19 -7.82
C LEU A 88 -1.72 -1.03 -6.94
N LEU A 89 -1.68 -1.67 -5.78
CA LEU A 89 -2.66 -1.48 -4.72
C LEU A 89 -2.13 -0.48 -3.69
N ILE A 90 -2.96 0.48 -3.34
CA ILE A 90 -2.66 1.52 -2.36
C ILE A 90 -3.74 1.51 -1.29
N GLY A 91 -3.34 1.30 -0.04
CA GLY A 91 -4.23 1.25 1.10
C GLY A 91 -4.46 2.62 1.73
N SER A 92 -5.65 2.83 2.26
CA SER A 92 -6.10 4.03 2.97
C SER A 92 -6.94 3.57 4.18
N PRO A 93 -6.28 3.07 5.24
CA PRO A 93 -6.97 2.42 6.36
C PRO A 93 -7.61 3.40 7.35
N ASN A 94 -7.22 4.68 7.33
CA ASN A 94 -7.66 5.67 8.34
C ASN A 94 -8.88 6.49 7.87
N ARG A 95 -9.65 5.96 6.92
CA ARG A 95 -10.86 6.65 6.45
C ARG A 95 -11.94 6.63 7.53
N PHE A 96 -12.57 7.78 7.74
CA PHE A 96 -13.66 7.95 8.72
C PHE A 96 -15.05 7.62 8.16
N ASP A 97 -15.16 7.29 6.87
CA ASP A 97 -16.42 6.97 6.19
C ASP A 97 -16.65 5.45 6.02
N GLY A 98 -15.85 4.61 6.68
CA GLY A 98 -15.97 3.15 6.61
C GLY A 98 -14.75 2.41 7.13
N PRO A 99 -14.57 1.13 6.75
CA PRO A 99 -13.49 0.30 7.27
C PRO A 99 -12.09 0.69 6.81
N GLY A 100 -11.94 1.69 5.96
CA GLY A 100 -10.77 1.87 5.11
C GLY A 100 -11.03 1.36 3.69
N ALA A 101 -10.10 1.66 2.79
CA ALA A 101 -10.22 1.33 1.38
C ALA A 101 -8.88 0.92 0.77
N VAL A 102 -8.96 0.17 -0.34
CA VAL A 102 -7.84 -0.08 -1.24
C VAL A 102 -8.16 0.49 -2.60
N PHE A 103 -7.22 1.25 -3.13
CA PHE A 103 -7.27 1.87 -4.45
C PHE A 103 -6.42 1.08 -5.42
N VAL A 104 -6.94 0.87 -6.62
CA VAL A 104 -6.30 0.12 -7.69
C VAL A 104 -5.77 1.09 -8.71
N PHE A 105 -4.47 1.07 -8.93
CA PHE A 105 -3.79 1.81 -9.99
C PHE A 105 -3.26 0.84 -11.04
N ALA A 106 -3.42 1.18 -12.30
CA ALA A 106 -2.86 0.45 -13.43
C ALA A 106 -1.98 1.37 -14.28
N LYS A 107 -0.94 0.80 -14.89
CA LYS A 107 -0.13 1.53 -15.89
C LYS A 107 -0.90 1.61 -17.20
N ASN A 108 -0.95 2.80 -17.79
CA ASN A 108 -1.40 2.96 -19.17
C ASN A 108 -0.28 2.60 -20.16
N GLY A 109 -0.57 2.64 -21.47
CA GLY A 109 0.40 2.31 -22.53
C GLY A 109 1.64 3.22 -22.60
N SER A 110 1.66 4.36 -21.90
CA SER A 110 2.84 5.22 -21.75
C SER A 110 3.59 4.99 -20.43
N GLY A 111 3.19 4.00 -19.62
CA GLY A 111 3.78 3.68 -18.33
C GLY A 111 3.35 4.60 -17.17
N ALA A 112 2.37 5.48 -17.39
CA ALA A 112 1.84 6.35 -16.34
C ALA A 112 0.76 5.63 -15.54
N TRP A 113 0.79 5.77 -14.22
CA TRP A 113 -0.22 5.20 -13.33
C TRP A 113 -1.50 6.02 -13.33
N SER A 114 -2.65 5.34 -13.37
CA SER A 114 -3.96 5.95 -13.17
C SER A 114 -4.82 5.07 -12.28
N GLN A 115 -5.62 5.68 -11.40
CA GLN A 115 -6.61 4.96 -10.60
C GLN A 115 -7.69 4.38 -11.51
N VAL A 116 -7.94 3.08 -11.40
CA VAL A 116 -8.94 2.33 -12.18
C VAL A 116 -10.03 1.69 -11.32
N GLY A 117 -9.85 1.67 -9.99
CA GLY A 117 -10.84 1.10 -9.09
C GLY A 117 -10.58 1.42 -7.62
N ARG A 118 -11.58 1.08 -6.80
CA ARG A 118 -11.52 1.12 -5.33
C ARG A 118 -12.40 0.01 -4.78
N PHE A 119 -11.99 -0.62 -3.69
CA PHE A 119 -12.81 -1.59 -2.96
C PHE A 119 -12.54 -1.54 -1.45
N SER A 120 -13.46 -2.09 -0.68
CA SER A 120 -13.43 -2.21 0.79
C SER A 120 -13.98 -3.57 1.21
N ALA A 121 -13.74 -4.00 2.45
CA ALA A 121 -14.35 -5.21 3.01
C ALA A 121 -15.88 -5.13 3.02
N ASN A 122 -16.56 -6.21 2.62
CA ASN A 122 -18.02 -6.27 2.54
C ASN A 122 -18.72 -6.16 3.90
N ASP A 123 -18.06 -6.64 4.96
CA ASP A 123 -18.53 -6.65 6.35
C ASP A 123 -17.73 -5.67 7.23
N GLY A 124 -16.89 -4.83 6.63
CA GLY A 124 -16.02 -3.93 7.37
C GLY A 124 -16.79 -2.79 8.05
N MET A 125 -16.34 -2.42 9.24
CA MET A 125 -16.86 -1.31 10.05
C MET A 125 -15.83 -0.21 10.20
N GLU A 126 -16.29 1.01 10.49
CA GLU A 126 -15.40 2.14 10.82
C GLU A 126 -14.38 1.74 11.90
N GLY A 127 -13.10 2.03 11.65
CA GLY A 127 -12.00 1.68 12.55
C GLY A 127 -11.36 0.31 12.31
N ASP A 128 -11.89 -0.52 11.40
CA ASP A 128 -11.31 -1.84 11.10
C ASP A 128 -9.89 -1.75 10.47
N GLY A 129 -9.55 -0.64 9.83
CA GLY A 129 -8.22 -0.41 9.25
C GLY A 129 -7.94 -1.24 8.00
N PHE A 130 -8.96 -1.54 7.20
CA PHE A 130 -8.87 -2.22 5.92
C PHE A 130 -7.90 -1.49 4.97
N GLY A 131 -6.86 -2.20 4.55
CA GLY A 131 -5.82 -1.65 3.68
C GLY A 131 -4.53 -1.27 4.41
N ALA A 132 -4.40 -1.55 5.71
CA ALA A 132 -3.19 -1.23 6.47
C ALA A 132 -1.95 -2.00 6.00
N ALA A 133 -2.13 -3.25 5.58
CA ALA A 133 -1.12 -4.07 4.92
C ALA A 133 -1.72 -4.80 3.72
N LEU A 134 -0.93 -4.93 2.66
CA LEU A 134 -1.36 -5.45 1.36
C LEU A 134 -0.34 -6.45 0.83
N ALA A 135 -0.82 -7.50 0.17
CA ALA A 135 -0.03 -8.34 -0.71
C ALA A 135 -0.84 -8.66 -1.97
N ILE A 136 -0.19 -8.78 -3.12
CA ILE A 136 -0.82 -9.12 -4.40
C ILE A 136 0.06 -10.09 -5.17
N SER A 137 -0.55 -11.07 -5.83
CA SER A 137 0.11 -11.95 -6.79
C SER A 137 -0.89 -12.29 -7.90
N GLY A 138 -0.68 -11.73 -9.08
CA GLY A 138 -1.62 -11.81 -10.20
C GLY A 138 -3.01 -11.32 -9.79
N ASP A 139 -4.02 -12.14 -10.07
CA ASP A 139 -5.42 -11.77 -9.87
C ASP A 139 -5.89 -11.89 -8.42
N VAL A 140 -5.01 -12.14 -7.45
CA VAL A 140 -5.38 -12.31 -6.02
C VAL A 140 -4.62 -11.34 -5.14
N ALA A 141 -5.36 -10.67 -4.26
CA ALA A 141 -4.83 -9.75 -3.26
C ALA A 141 -5.26 -10.17 -1.85
N LEU A 142 -4.35 -10.00 -0.89
CA LEU A 142 -4.61 -10.12 0.55
C LEU A 142 -4.56 -8.74 1.19
N ILE A 143 -5.60 -8.42 1.95
CA ILE A 143 -5.78 -7.11 2.57
C ILE A 143 -6.04 -7.29 4.06
N SER A 144 -5.23 -6.65 4.89
CA SER A 144 -5.41 -6.67 6.34
C SER A 144 -6.42 -5.64 6.82
N ALA A 145 -7.10 -5.96 7.92
CA ALA A 145 -7.88 -5.06 8.74
C ALA A 145 -7.65 -5.41 10.22
N THR A 146 -6.63 -4.81 10.83
CA THR A 146 -6.18 -5.17 12.19
C THR A 146 -7.15 -4.74 13.27
N GLY A 147 -8.00 -3.73 13.03
CA GLY A 147 -9.02 -3.25 13.96
C GLY A 147 -10.26 -4.15 14.03
N ALA A 148 -10.44 -5.06 13.07
CA ALA A 148 -11.61 -5.92 13.01
C ALA A 148 -11.77 -6.77 14.28
N ASN A 149 -13.02 -6.98 14.71
CA ASN A 149 -13.38 -7.76 15.91
C ASN A 149 -12.64 -7.28 17.16
N ASP A 150 -12.80 -6.00 17.53
CA ASP A 150 -12.16 -5.39 18.70
C ASP A 150 -10.62 -5.53 18.70
N GLY A 151 -10.00 -5.38 17.53
CA GLY A 151 -8.55 -5.48 17.37
C GLY A 151 -8.00 -6.90 17.32
N ALA A 152 -8.86 -7.94 17.25
CA ALA A 152 -8.38 -9.30 17.02
C ALA A 152 -7.78 -9.47 15.61
N GLY A 153 -8.29 -8.69 14.65
CA GLY A 153 -7.78 -8.58 13.30
C GLY A 153 -8.36 -9.60 12.31
N ALA A 154 -8.27 -9.24 11.03
CA ALA A 154 -8.68 -10.09 9.91
C ALA A 154 -7.80 -9.84 8.68
N VAL A 155 -7.74 -10.85 7.81
CA VAL A 155 -7.21 -10.72 6.45
C VAL A 155 -8.27 -11.14 5.46
N TYR A 156 -8.50 -10.30 4.45
CA TYR A 156 -9.47 -10.53 3.38
C TYR A 156 -8.74 -10.91 2.10
N ALA A 157 -9.28 -11.89 1.39
CA ALA A 157 -8.82 -12.24 0.05
C ALA A 157 -9.78 -11.62 -0.98
N PHE A 158 -9.21 -10.90 -1.94
CA PHE A 158 -9.93 -10.34 -3.09
C PHE A 158 -9.39 -10.95 -4.38
N SER A 159 -10.27 -11.16 -5.36
CA SER A 159 -9.91 -11.64 -6.69
C SER A 159 -10.33 -10.65 -7.76
N LEU A 160 -9.45 -10.41 -8.74
CA LEU A 160 -9.75 -9.67 -9.95
C LEU A 160 -10.64 -10.52 -10.88
N SER A 161 -11.76 -9.95 -11.30
CA SER A 161 -12.70 -10.54 -12.24
C SER A 161 -12.37 -10.08 -13.67
N GLY A 162 -12.86 -10.83 -14.67
CA GLY A 162 -12.60 -10.53 -16.08
C GLY A 162 -13.16 -9.20 -16.60
N ASP A 163 -14.02 -8.53 -15.83
CA ASP A 163 -14.53 -7.19 -16.10
C ASP A 163 -13.65 -6.07 -15.48
N GLY A 164 -12.55 -6.43 -14.82
CA GLY A 164 -11.65 -5.50 -14.13
C GLY A 164 -12.05 -5.15 -12.70
N SER A 165 -13.13 -5.74 -12.17
CA SER A 165 -13.57 -5.51 -10.79
C SER A 165 -12.90 -6.44 -9.79
N TRP A 166 -12.60 -5.95 -8.59
CA TRP A 166 -12.10 -6.77 -7.49
C TRP A 166 -13.25 -7.17 -6.57
N GLY A 167 -13.40 -8.48 -6.32
CA GLY A 167 -14.44 -9.02 -5.45
C GLY A 167 -13.85 -9.79 -4.27
N GLN A 168 -14.44 -9.65 -3.09
CA GLN A 168 -14.05 -10.41 -1.90
C GLN A 168 -14.40 -11.90 -2.09
N VAL A 169 -13.40 -12.77 -1.98
CA VAL A 169 -13.54 -14.23 -2.14
C VAL A 169 -13.27 -15.02 -0.86
N GLY A 170 -12.73 -14.37 0.18
CA GLY A 170 -12.47 -15.01 1.46
C GLY A 170 -12.15 -14.03 2.58
N LYS A 171 -12.22 -14.53 3.81
CA LYS A 171 -11.81 -13.86 5.04
C LYS A 171 -11.16 -14.90 5.95
N ALA A 172 -10.06 -14.52 6.59
CA ALA A 172 -9.36 -15.32 7.59
C ALA A 172 -9.14 -14.51 8.86
N SER A 173 -9.16 -15.20 9.99
CA SER A 173 -8.79 -14.69 11.31
C SER A 173 -7.93 -15.75 12.01
N GLY A 174 -7.19 -15.34 13.04
CA GLY A 174 -6.46 -16.28 13.89
C GLY A 174 -7.39 -17.32 14.50
N SER A 175 -6.94 -18.58 14.58
CA SER A 175 -7.76 -19.69 15.13
C SER A 175 -8.07 -19.52 16.61
N ASP A 176 -7.24 -18.77 17.32
CA ASP A 176 -7.29 -18.42 18.73
C ASP A 176 -7.48 -16.91 18.94
N ALA A 177 -7.92 -16.20 17.91
CA ALA A 177 -7.99 -14.74 17.89
C ALA A 177 -8.77 -14.19 19.10
N ALA A 178 -8.06 -13.38 19.89
CA ALA A 178 -8.55 -12.59 20.99
C ALA A 178 -8.41 -11.08 20.67
N SER A 179 -9.16 -10.26 21.38
CA SER A 179 -9.07 -8.80 21.25
C SER A 179 -7.63 -8.33 21.48
N GLY A 180 -7.11 -7.57 20.52
CA GLY A 180 -5.76 -7.00 20.56
C GLY A 180 -4.66 -7.87 19.94
N ASP A 181 -4.97 -9.05 19.39
CA ASP A 181 -3.98 -9.93 18.75
C ASP A 181 -3.44 -9.37 17.42
N ASN A 182 -4.13 -8.39 16.83
CA ASN A 182 -3.72 -7.71 15.60
C ASN A 182 -3.39 -8.69 14.44
N PHE A 183 -4.16 -9.77 14.28
CA PHE A 183 -4.00 -10.68 13.16
C PHE A 183 -4.11 -9.91 11.84
N GLY A 184 -3.10 -10.07 10.97
CA GLY A 184 -2.97 -9.26 9.76
C GLY A 184 -2.05 -8.05 9.90
N ALA A 185 -1.34 -7.88 11.02
CA ALA A 185 -0.38 -6.78 11.17
C ALA A 185 0.64 -6.70 10.02
N THR A 186 1.03 -7.84 9.48
CA THR A 186 1.76 -7.94 8.20
C THR A 186 1.19 -9.08 7.37
N VAL A 187 1.28 -8.96 6.05
CA VAL A 187 0.88 -10.01 5.10
C VAL A 187 1.93 -10.15 4.00
N ALA A 188 2.22 -11.37 3.60
CA ALA A 188 3.00 -11.69 2.42
C ALA A 188 2.31 -12.82 1.65
N PHE A 189 2.41 -12.80 0.33
CA PHE A 189 1.73 -13.75 -0.54
C PHE A 189 2.56 -14.03 -1.78
N ASP A 190 2.78 -15.30 -2.10
CA ASP A 190 3.52 -15.70 -3.31
C ASP A 190 2.61 -16.13 -4.49
N GLY A 191 1.28 -16.10 -4.30
CA GLY A 191 0.30 -16.63 -5.25
C GLY A 191 -0.29 -17.97 -4.83
N SER A 192 0.36 -18.68 -3.91
CA SER A 192 -0.07 -19.99 -3.41
C SER A 192 -0.12 -20.06 -1.88
N VAL A 193 0.83 -19.43 -1.20
CA VAL A 193 0.98 -19.42 0.25
C VAL A 193 0.90 -18.00 0.77
N ALA A 194 0.03 -17.81 1.76
CA ALA A 194 -0.08 -16.59 2.54
C ALA A 194 0.68 -16.74 3.87
N LEU A 195 1.46 -15.74 4.23
CA LEU A 195 2.02 -15.57 5.57
C LEU A 195 1.35 -14.36 6.22
N VAL A 196 0.90 -14.53 7.46
CA VAL A 196 0.17 -13.50 8.21
C VAL A 196 0.78 -13.35 9.60
N GLY A 197 1.11 -12.11 9.97
CA GLY A 197 1.62 -11.76 11.29
C GLY A 197 0.52 -11.42 12.29
N ALA A 198 0.74 -11.78 13.56
CA ALA A 198 -0.03 -11.41 14.74
C ALA A 198 0.96 -11.19 15.90
N PRO A 199 1.40 -9.94 16.15
CA PRO A 199 2.51 -9.60 17.05
C PRO A 199 2.15 -9.60 18.54
#